data_AF-A0A9Q0XI24-F1
#
_entry.id   AF-A0A9Q0XI24-F1
#
_cell.length_a   1.000
_cell.length_b   1.000
_cell.length_c   1.000
_cell.angle_alpha   90.00
_cell.angle_beta   90.00
_cell.angle_gamma   90.00
#
_symmetry.space_group_name_H-M   'P 1'
#
loop_
_entity.id
_entity.type
_entity.pdbx_description
1 polymer ?
#
loop_
_entity_poly.entity_id
_entity_poly.type
_entity_poly.pdbx_seq_one_letter_code
_entity_poly.pdbx_strand_id
1 'polypeptide(L)'
;MPVGIRRILGGGVQLHPSPLPSTQNHPLIQPMDQQLTANFKKLYRRELFWRCLDMTDRSSITLADYQKHHFDIEGCLQIIKIVWDSVSQKNLNASWRNL
;
A
#
# COMPACT_ATOMS: atom_id res chain seq x y z
N MET A 1 0.62 -36.48 15.62
CA MET A 1 -0.70 -36.76 15.02
C MET A 1 -1.54 -35.50 15.21
N PRO A 2 -1.84 -34.78 14.12
CA PRO A 2 -3.13 -34.97 13.43
C PRO A 2 -2.93 -35.47 11.99
N VAL A 3 -3.88 -36.28 11.55
CA VAL A 3 -3.89 -37.00 10.28
C VAL A 3 -4.44 -36.10 9.18
N GLY A 4 -3.70 -35.97 8.07
CA GLY A 4 -4.10 -35.18 6.92
C GLY A 4 -5.11 -35.90 6.02
N ILE A 5 -5.94 -35.13 5.32
CA ILE A 5 -6.68 -35.62 4.15
C ILE A 5 -5.95 -35.08 2.93
N ARG A 6 -4.99 -35.87 2.43
CA ARG A 6 -4.47 -35.74 1.06
C ARG A 6 -5.44 -36.45 0.14
N ARG A 7 -6.08 -35.72 -0.78
CA ARG A 7 -6.71 -36.32 -1.95
C ARG A 7 -5.82 -36.04 -3.16
N ILE A 8 -4.97 -37.01 -3.49
CA ILE A 8 -4.20 -37.04 -4.73
C ILE A 8 -5.01 -37.89 -5.71
N LEU A 9 -5.60 -37.25 -6.72
CA LEU A 9 -6.07 -37.91 -7.93
C LEU A 9 -5.52 -37.11 -9.11
N GLY A 10 -4.62 -37.74 -9.86
CA GLY A 10 -4.31 -37.48 -11.28
C GLY A 10 -3.96 -36.06 -11.71
N GLY A 11 -2.66 -35.83 -11.94
CA GLY A 11 -2.13 -35.02 -13.05
C GLY A 11 -2.74 -33.64 -13.32
N GLY A 12 -2.19 -32.62 -12.69
CA GLY A 12 -2.44 -31.21 -12.99
C GLY A 12 -2.52 -30.40 -11.70
N VAL A 13 -1.52 -29.56 -11.43
CA VAL A 13 -1.63 -28.55 -10.37
C VAL A 13 -2.60 -27.49 -10.88
N GLN A 14 -3.90 -27.74 -10.73
CA GLN A 14 -4.90 -26.75 -11.02
C GLN A 14 -5.00 -25.82 -9.80
N LEU A 15 -4.32 -24.68 -9.89
CA LEU A 15 -4.54 -23.55 -8.99
C LEU A 15 -5.96 -23.03 -9.27
N HIS A 16 -6.95 -23.63 -8.63
CA HIS A 16 -8.31 -23.13 -8.66
C HIS A 16 -8.32 -21.79 -7.90
N PRO A 17 -8.61 -20.65 -8.55
CA PRO A 17 -8.77 -19.40 -7.81
C PRO A 17 -9.95 -19.61 -6.85
N SER A 18 -9.70 -19.48 -5.54
CA SER A 18 -10.76 -19.46 -4.54
C SER A 18 -11.73 -18.33 -4.91
N PRO A 19 -13.05 -18.58 -5.00
CA PRO A 19 -13.99 -17.54 -5.36
C PRO A 19 -14.00 -16.47 -4.27
N LEU A 20 -13.58 -15.25 -4.62
CA LEU A 20 -13.73 -14.09 -3.75
C LEU A 20 -15.22 -13.75 -3.66
N PRO A 21 -15.82 -13.67 -2.45
CA PRO A 21 -17.23 -13.36 -2.31
C PRO A 21 -17.52 -11.94 -2.81
N SER A 22 -18.55 -11.84 -3.63
CA SER A 22 -19.04 -10.62 -4.25
C SER A 22 -19.52 -9.59 -3.22
N THR A 23 -18.88 -8.42 -3.24
CA THR A 23 -19.42 -7.09 -2.90
C THR A 23 -20.04 -6.87 -1.50
N GLN A 24 -19.22 -6.52 -0.49
CA GLN A 24 -19.41 -5.38 0.44
C GLN A 24 -18.39 -5.47 1.60
N ASN A 25 -17.50 -4.47 1.74
CA ASN A 25 -16.76 -4.11 2.96
C ASN A 25 -16.14 -5.24 3.82
N HIS A 26 -15.04 -5.86 3.36
CA HIS A 26 -14.20 -6.65 4.27
C HIS A 26 -12.75 -6.17 4.31
N PRO A 27 -12.43 -5.18 5.16
CA PRO A 27 -11.07 -4.96 5.61
C PRO A 27 -10.41 -6.26 6.10
N LEU A 28 -11.20 -7.19 6.64
CA LEU A 28 -10.77 -8.45 7.25
C LEU A 28 -10.18 -9.48 6.26
N ILE A 29 -10.52 -9.45 4.97
CA ILE A 29 -10.15 -10.52 4.02
C ILE A 29 -8.78 -10.30 3.37
N GLN A 30 -8.27 -9.06 3.37
CA GLN A 30 -6.97 -8.75 2.80
C GLN A 30 -6.10 -7.97 3.81
N PRO A 31 -5.65 -8.63 4.89
CA PRO A 31 -4.77 -8.01 5.89
C PRO A 31 -3.42 -7.56 5.32
N MET A 32 -2.97 -8.12 4.20
CA MET A 32 -1.86 -7.51 3.45
C MET A 32 -2.24 -6.09 3.02
N ASP A 33 -3.39 -5.94 2.37
CA ASP A 33 -3.87 -4.66 1.85
C ASP A 33 -4.11 -3.65 2.97
N GLN A 34 -4.62 -4.10 4.13
CA GLN A 34 -4.79 -3.23 5.29
C GLN A 34 -3.47 -2.64 5.78
N GLN A 35 -2.46 -3.49 6.02
CA GLN A 35 -1.20 -3.01 6.58
C GLN A 35 -0.33 -2.30 5.55
N LEU A 36 -0.29 -2.81 4.32
CA LEU A 36 0.40 -2.17 3.22
C LEU A 36 -0.22 -0.79 2.95
N THR A 37 -1.55 -0.69 2.84
CA THR A 37 -2.24 0.59 2.64
C THR A 37 -2.02 1.55 3.80
N ALA A 38 -2.09 1.07 5.06
CA ALA A 38 -1.85 1.92 6.22
C ALA A 38 -0.41 2.47 6.24
N ASN A 39 0.56 1.60 5.96
CA ASN A 39 1.97 1.98 5.92
C ASN A 39 2.27 2.90 4.73
N PHE A 40 1.73 2.60 3.56
CA PHE A 40 1.82 3.44 2.38
C PHE A 40 1.26 4.84 2.65
N LYS A 41 0.06 4.94 3.26
CA LYS A 41 -0.53 6.23 3.69
C LYS A 41 0.35 6.99 4.68
N LYS A 42 1.08 6.29 5.56
CA LYS A 42 2.01 6.90 6.53
C LYS A 42 3.23 7.49 5.79
N LEU A 43 3.84 6.70 4.91
CA LEU A 43 5.00 7.11 4.12
C LEU A 43 4.62 8.25 3.16
N TYR A 44 3.48 8.15 2.49
CA TYR A 44 2.95 9.20 1.62
C TYR A 44 2.79 10.53 2.34
N ARG A 45 2.16 10.53 3.54
CA ARG A 45 2.03 11.75 4.33
C ARG A 45 3.39 12.33 4.70
N ARG A 46 4.35 11.49 5.09
CA ARG A 46 5.70 11.94 5.42
C ARG A 46 6.38 12.62 4.23
N GLU A 47 6.40 11.98 3.06
CA GLU A 47 7.01 12.56 1.85
C GLU A 47 6.29 13.83 1.38
N LEU A 48 4.96 13.86 1.46
CA LEU A 48 4.17 15.06 1.17
C LEU A 48 4.55 16.22 2.11
N PHE A 49 4.64 15.95 3.42
CA PHE A 49 5.06 16.98 4.39
C PHE A 49 6.48 17.48 4.12
N TRP A 50 7.43 16.60 3.80
CA TRP A 50 8.78 17.02 3.45
C TRP A 50 8.81 17.92 2.23
N ARG A 51 8.08 17.56 1.16
CA ARG A 51 7.99 18.38 -0.05
C ARG A 51 7.37 19.75 0.22
N CYS A 52 6.32 19.78 1.03
CA CYS A 52 5.68 21.01 1.47
C CYS A 52 6.63 21.92 2.27
N LEU A 53 7.41 21.34 3.20
CA LEU A 53 8.39 22.08 3.99
C LEU A 53 9.52 22.61 3.11
N ASP A 54 10.09 21.78 2.24
CA ASP A 54 11.16 22.17 1.30
C ASP A 54 10.71 23.29 0.37
N MET A 55 9.47 23.23 -0.14
CA MET A 55 8.91 24.29 -0.98
C MET A 55 8.68 25.60 -0.20
N THR A 56 8.15 25.52 1.02
CA THR A 56 7.92 26.70 1.88
C THR A 56 9.25 27.39 2.23
N ASP A 57 10.29 26.60 2.52
CA ASP A 57 11.64 27.09 2.84
C ASP A 57 12.30 27.77 1.64
N ARG A 58 12.15 27.21 0.43
CA ARG A 58 12.78 27.71 -0.79
C ARG A 58 12.06 28.88 -1.47
N SER A 59 10.75 29.02 -1.29
CA SER A 59 9.95 29.89 -2.17
C SER A 59 9.07 30.92 -1.46
N SER A 60 9.15 31.08 -0.14
CA SER A 60 8.33 32.05 0.65
C SER A 60 6.80 31.93 0.47
N ILE A 61 6.34 30.93 -0.26
CA ILE A 61 4.92 30.61 -0.45
C ILE A 61 4.39 29.96 0.81
N THR A 62 3.11 30.18 1.10
CA THR A 62 2.47 29.49 2.21
C THR A 62 2.09 28.05 1.83
N LEU A 63 1.92 27.19 2.83
CA LEU A 63 1.44 25.82 2.61
C LEU A 63 0.06 25.79 1.91
N ALA A 64 -0.80 26.76 2.23
CA ALA A 64 -2.12 26.88 1.61
C ALA A 64 -2.02 27.24 0.12
N ASP A 65 -1.10 28.15 -0.23
CA ASP A 65 -0.83 28.49 -1.62
C ASP A 65 -0.25 27.31 -2.38
N TYR A 66 0.69 26.57 -1.77
CA TYR A 66 1.26 25.37 -2.37
C TYR A 66 0.15 24.34 -2.69
N GLN A 67 -0.71 24.02 -1.72
CA GLN A 67 -1.79 23.06 -1.93
C GLN A 67 -2.76 23.50 -3.04
N LYS A 68 -3.05 24.80 -3.12
CA LYS A 68 -4.07 25.33 -4.05
C LYS A 68 -3.54 25.55 -5.47
N HIS A 69 -2.28 25.93 -5.61
CA HIS A 69 -1.73 26.44 -6.87
C HIS A 69 -0.54 25.65 -7.41
N HIS A 70 0.16 24.89 -6.56
CA HIS A 70 1.40 24.20 -6.94
C HIS A 70 1.34 22.68 -6.80
N PHE A 71 0.36 22.14 -6.06
CA PHE A 71 0.17 20.70 -5.91
C PHE A 71 -0.70 20.16 -7.04
N ASP A 72 -0.06 19.47 -7.97
CA ASP A 72 -0.69 18.94 -9.17
C ASP A 72 -0.63 17.40 -9.23
N ILE A 73 -1.22 16.83 -10.29
CA ILE A 73 -1.28 15.38 -10.48
C ILE A 73 0.13 14.80 -10.71
N GLU A 74 1.02 15.54 -11.39
CA GLU A 74 2.40 15.09 -11.58
C GLU A 74 3.13 14.98 -10.25
N GLY A 75 3.03 16.00 -9.39
CA GLY A 75 3.58 16.00 -8.05
C GLY A 75 3.06 14.84 -7.19
N CYS A 76 1.77 14.52 -7.30
CA CYS A 76 1.18 13.33 -6.67
C CYS A 76 1.87 12.03 -7.13
N LEU A 77 2.01 11.83 -8.44
CA LEU A 77 2.58 10.62 -9.01
C LEU A 77 4.06 10.44 -8.62
N GLN A 78 4.81 11.54 -8.56
CA GLN A 78 6.19 11.52 -8.10
C GLN A 78 6.29 11.08 -6.63
N ILE A 79 5.42 11.58 -5.74
CA ILE A 79 5.37 11.12 -4.35
C ILE A 79 5.00 9.64 -4.27
N ILE A 80 4.01 9.18 -5.04
CA ILE A 80 3.61 7.77 -5.08
C ILE A 80 4.80 6.89 -5.48
N LYS A 81 5.56 7.29 -6.51
CA LYS A 81 6.75 6.56 -6.95
C LYS A 81 7.80 6.46 -5.83
N ILE A 82 8.16 7.60 -5.22
CA ILE A 82 9.14 7.65 -4.11
C ILE A 82 8.70 6.77 -2.95
N VAL A 83 7.43 6.86 -2.57
CA VAL A 83 6.87 6.10 -1.46
C VAL A 83 6.89 4.62 -1.77
N TRP A 84 6.49 4.21 -2.98
CA TRP A 84 6.50 2.81 -3.40
C TRP A 84 7.90 2.21 -3.34
N ASP A 85 8.91 2.94 -3.84
CA ASP A 85 10.32 2.52 -3.79
C ASP A 85 10.83 2.43 -2.33
N SER A 86 10.25 3.20 -1.40
CA SER A 86 10.58 3.13 0.03
C SER A 86 9.93 1.96 0.78
N VAL A 87 8.95 1.28 0.18
CA VAL A 87 8.32 0.10 0.79
C VAL A 87 9.30 -1.08 0.72
N SER A 88 9.87 -1.42 1.88
CA SER A 88 10.81 -2.54 1.96
C SER A 88 10.11 -3.91 1.95
N GLN A 89 10.87 -4.95 1.59
CA GLN A 89 10.42 -6.34 1.72
C GLN A 89 10.06 -6.72 3.17
N LYS A 90 10.68 -6.08 4.17
CA LYS A 90 10.31 -6.26 5.59
C LYS A 90 8.90 -5.74 5.86
N ASN A 91 8.50 -4.62 5.26
CA ASN A 91 7.16 -4.06 5.39
C ASN A 91 6.11 -5.00 4.76
N LEU A 92 6.43 -5.56 3.59
CA LEU A 92 5.57 -6.53 2.91
C LEU A 92 5.46 -7.84 3.72
N ASN A 93 6.57 -8.36 4.22
CA ASN A 93 6.59 -9.57 5.06
C ASN A 93 5.85 -9.38 6.39
N ALA A 94 5.95 -8.21 7.02
CA ALA A 94 5.18 -7.89 8.22
C ALA A 94 3.68 -7.83 7.94
N SER A 95 3.29 -7.27 6.79
CA SER A 95 1.89 -7.23 6.33
C SER A 95 1.34 -8.63 6.03
N TRP A 96 2.19 -9.57 5.64
CA TRP A 96 1.83 -10.97 5.36
C TRP A 96 1.78 -11.87 6.61
N ARG A 97 2.57 -11.57 7.66
CA ARG A 97 2.67 -12.40 8.87
C ARG A 97 1.58 -12.15 9.91
N ASN A 98 0.75 -11.13 9.71
CA ASN A 98 -0.41 -10.83 10.56
C ASN A 98 -1.72 -11.42 9.98
N LEU A 99 -1.60 -12.43 9.12
CA LEU A 99 -2.68 -13.30 8.62
C LEU A 99 -2.91 -14.47 9.58
#